data_AF-A0A7X2ZEQ6-F1
#
_entry.id   AF-A0A7X2ZEQ6-F1
#
_cell.length_a   1.000
_cell.length_b   1.000
_cell.length_c   1.000
_cell.angle_alpha   90.00
_cell.angle_beta   90.00
_cell.angle_gamma   90.00
#
_symmetry.space_group_name_H-M   'P 1'
#
loop_
_entity.id
_entity.type
_entity.pdbx_description
1 polymer ?
#
loop_
_entity_poly.entity_id
_entity_poly.type
_entity_poly.pdbx_seq_one_letter_code
_entity_poly.pdbx_strand_id
1 'polypeptide(L)'
;MKGLAAQKRHQPTKRLSFGEKAEVLKRYEVYSYQIAHYLLQREDAARRAAENTLLSLYQSDDFFMEAEADKADRVKKETIRHALRVRQAAAGATGA
;
A
#
# COMPACT_ATOMS: atom_id res chain seq x y z
N MET A 1 -2.22 40.94 32.29
CA MET A 1 -2.51 39.55 32.70
C MET A 1 -2.17 38.63 31.53
N LYS A 2 -1.34 37.61 31.80
CA LYS A 2 -0.85 36.54 30.89
C LYS A 2 -2.04 35.95 30.11
N GLY A 3 -2.02 35.75 28.79
CA GLY A 3 -1.02 35.03 28.00
C GLY A 3 -1.42 33.56 27.91
N LEU A 4 -2.21 33.17 26.90
CA LEU A 4 -2.42 31.77 26.49
C LEU A 4 -2.85 31.69 25.01
N ALA A 5 -1.93 32.13 24.15
CA ALA A 5 -1.86 31.64 22.79
C ALA A 5 -1.08 30.33 22.78
N ALA A 6 -1.58 29.38 21.99
CA ALA A 6 -0.88 28.23 21.42
C ALA A 6 -0.24 27.22 22.40
N GLN A 7 -0.83 26.02 22.43
CA GLN A 7 -0.05 24.78 22.47
C GLN A 7 -0.81 23.71 21.68
N LYS A 8 -0.78 23.84 20.35
CA LYS A 8 -0.85 22.66 19.49
C LYS A 8 0.38 21.84 19.84
N ARG A 9 0.19 20.82 20.68
CA ARG A 9 1.21 19.85 21.04
C ARG A 9 1.69 19.23 19.71
N HIS A 10 2.88 19.62 19.25
CA HIS A 10 3.61 18.83 18.27
C HIS A 10 3.93 17.50 18.96
N GLN A 11 3.03 16.53 18.82
CA GLN A 11 3.35 15.16 19.15
C GLN A 11 4.42 14.71 18.17
N PRO A 12 5.58 14.23 18.63
CA PRO A 12 6.53 13.57 17.75
C PRO A 12 5.81 12.34 17.20
N THR A 13 5.47 12.36 15.91
CA THR A 13 4.91 11.21 15.21
C THR A 13 5.96 10.12 15.26
N LYS A 14 5.82 9.18 16.22
CA LYS A 14 6.69 8.02 16.34
C LYS A 14 6.67 7.30 15.00
N ARG A 15 7.80 7.31 14.28
CA ARG A 15 7.94 6.52 13.05
C ARG A 15 7.85 5.04 13.42
N LEU A 16 7.01 4.32 12.70
CA LEU A 16 6.90 2.87 12.87
C LEU A 16 8.24 2.21 12.49
N SER A 17 8.64 1.24 13.29
CA SER A 17 9.74 0.34 12.98
C SER A 17 9.40 -0.55 11.78
N PHE A 18 10.43 -1.21 11.23
CA PHE A 18 10.26 -2.20 10.17
C PHE A 18 9.22 -3.28 10.53
N GLY A 19 9.31 -3.84 11.74
CA GLY A 19 8.39 -4.88 12.20
C GLY A 19 6.95 -4.40 12.33
N GLU A 20 6.73 -3.21 12.88
CA GLU A 20 5.40 -2.60 12.97
C GLU A 20 4.80 -2.35 11.58
N LYS A 21 5.59 -1.87 10.62
CA LYS A 21 5.15 -1.69 9.23
C LYS A 21 4.80 -3.02 8.56
N ALA A 22 5.63 -4.05 8.77
CA ALA A 22 5.41 -5.37 8.19
C ALA A 22 4.10 -6.01 8.69
N GLU A 23 3.80 -5.92 9.98
CA GLU A 23 2.53 -6.44 10.53
C GLU A 23 1.31 -5.71 9.97
N VAL A 24 1.39 -4.39 9.76
CA VAL A 24 0.32 -3.64 9.09
C VAL A 24 0.09 -4.16 7.67
N LEU A 25 1.16 -4.33 6.88
CA LEU A 25 1.09 -4.77 5.49
C LEU A 25 0.64 -6.22 5.33
N LYS A 26 1.03 -7.10 6.26
CA LYS A 26 0.64 -8.52 6.28
C LYS A 26 -0.88 -8.70 6.25
N ARG A 27 -1.63 -7.82 6.93
CA ARG A 27 -3.10 -7.81 6.93
C ARG A 27 -3.71 -7.57 5.54
N TYR A 28 -2.94 -6.99 4.61
CA TYR A 28 -3.35 -6.67 3.26
C TYR A 28 -2.79 -7.62 2.19
N GLU A 29 -1.97 -8.61 2.55
CA GLU A 29 -1.38 -9.59 1.61
C GLU A 29 -2.46 -10.33 0.82
N VAL A 30 -3.36 -11.01 1.53
CA VAL A 30 -4.44 -11.80 0.92
C VAL A 30 -5.39 -10.90 0.14
N TYR A 31 -5.71 -9.72 0.67
CA TYR A 31 -6.62 -8.77 0.01
C TYR A 31 -6.03 -8.27 -1.33
N SER A 32 -4.76 -7.89 -1.33
CA SER A 32 -4.05 -7.45 -2.54
C SER A 32 -3.94 -8.60 -3.54
N TYR A 33 -3.62 -9.81 -3.08
CA TYR A 33 -3.57 -10.99 -3.94
C TYR A 33 -4.93 -11.27 -4.59
N GLN A 34 -6.03 -11.27 -3.83
CA GLN A 34 -7.38 -11.55 -4.35
C GLN A 34 -7.80 -10.54 -5.43
N ILE A 35 -7.57 -9.25 -5.20
CA ILE A 35 -7.86 -8.20 -6.20
C ILE A 35 -7.02 -8.43 -7.45
N ALA A 36 -5.71 -8.63 -7.29
CA ALA A 36 -4.82 -8.82 -8.42
C ALA A 36 -5.14 -10.11 -9.19
N HIS A 37 -5.48 -11.20 -8.49
CA HIS A 37 -5.87 -12.47 -9.08
C HIS A 37 -7.18 -12.37 -9.84
N TYR A 38 -8.17 -11.67 -9.29
CA TYR A 38 -9.41 -11.38 -9.99
C TYR A 38 -9.17 -10.64 -11.31
N LEU A 39 -8.24 -9.68 -11.34
CA LEU A 39 -7.94 -8.88 -12.54
C LEU A 39 -7.03 -9.58 -13.56
N LEU A 40 -6.10 -10.42 -13.10
CA LEU A 40 -5.05 -10.99 -13.94
C LEU A 40 -5.27 -12.46 -14.29
N GLN A 41 -6.08 -13.19 -13.52
CA GLN A 41 -6.42 -14.61 -13.71
C GLN A 41 -5.18 -15.51 -13.87
N ARG A 42 -4.04 -15.10 -13.30
CA ARG A 42 -2.75 -15.79 -13.35
C ARG A 42 -2.04 -15.61 -12.01
N GLU A 43 -1.79 -16.72 -11.31
CA GLU A 43 -1.22 -16.72 -9.96
C GLU A 43 0.11 -15.94 -9.87
N ASP A 44 1.06 -16.21 -10.77
CA ASP A 44 2.35 -15.52 -10.79
C ASP A 44 2.22 -14.01 -11.02
N ALA A 45 1.31 -13.60 -11.89
CA ALA A 45 1.08 -12.20 -12.20
C ALA A 45 0.40 -11.50 -11.02
N ALA A 46 -0.56 -12.17 -10.37
CA ALA A 46 -1.25 -11.68 -9.18
C ALA A 46 -0.30 -11.52 -8.00
N ARG A 47 0.53 -12.54 -7.72
CA ARG A 47 1.57 -12.50 -6.70
C ARG A 47 2.50 -11.31 -6.90
N ARG A 48 3.05 -11.14 -8.11
CA ARG A 48 3.93 -10.00 -8.43
C ARG A 48 3.24 -8.64 -8.24
N ALA A 49 1.98 -8.52 -8.64
CA ALA A 49 1.23 -7.27 -8.47
C ALA A 49 0.98 -6.96 -6.98
N ALA A 50 0.64 -7.97 -6.17
CA ALA A 50 0.45 -7.83 -4.74
C ALA A 50 1.77 -7.47 -4.02
N GLU A 51 2.86 -8.17 -4.31
CA GLU A 51 4.20 -7.86 -3.77
C GLU A 51 4.61 -6.42 -4.08
N ASN A 52 4.48 -5.98 -5.34
CA ASN A 52 4.81 -4.62 -5.75
C ASN A 52 3.93 -3.57 -5.04
N THR A 53 2.67 -3.91 -4.75
CA THR A 53 1.76 -3.03 -4.00
C THR A 53 2.22 -2.86 -2.56
N LEU A 54 2.53 -3.95 -1.87
CA LEU A 54 2.98 -3.91 -0.48
C LEU A 54 4.33 -3.18 -0.35
N LEU A 55 5.24 -3.37 -1.30
CA LEU A 55 6.52 -2.64 -1.36
C LEU A 55 6.32 -1.14 -1.59
N SER A 56 5.40 -0.75 -2.49
CA SER A 56 5.03 0.64 -2.73
C SER A 56 4.45 1.30 -1.47
N LEU A 57 3.54 0.60 -0.78
CA LEU A 57 2.95 1.09 0.48
C LEU A 57 3.96 1.18 1.62
N TYR A 58 4.90 0.23 1.71
CA TYR A 58 5.98 0.25 2.70
C TYR A 58 6.83 1.52 2.63
N GLN A 59 7.09 2.00 1.40
CA GLN A 59 7.85 3.21 1.12
C GLN A 59 7.07 4.51 1.42
N SER A 60 5.75 4.42 1.59
CA SER A 60 4.90 5.58 1.84
C SER A 60 4.64 5.75 3.34
N ASP A 61 5.42 6.58 4.03
CA ASP A 61 5.22 6.87 5.46
C ASP A 61 3.79 7.35 5.77
N ASP A 62 3.19 8.14 4.88
CA ASP A 62 1.85 8.70 5.04
C ASP A 62 0.76 7.64 5.11
N PHE A 63 0.95 6.50 4.43
CA PHE A 63 0.01 5.38 4.45
C PHE A 63 -0.17 4.85 5.88
N PHE A 64 0.89 4.83 6.67
CA PHE A 64 0.84 4.33 8.04
C PHE A 64 0.13 5.29 9.00
N MET A 65 -0.02 6.56 8.62
CA MET A 65 -0.67 7.60 9.39
C MET A 65 -2.17 7.74 9.05
N GLU A 66 -2.64 7.10 7.99
CA GLU A 66 -4.05 7.10 7.56
C GLU A 66 -4.95 6.32 8.53
N ALA A 67 -6.24 6.65 8.55
CA ALA A 67 -7.24 5.80 9.21
C ALA A 67 -7.39 4.45 8.49
N GLU A 68 -7.77 3.39 9.19
CA GLU A 68 -7.84 2.04 8.61
C GLU A 68 -8.77 1.94 7.39
N ALA A 69 -9.86 2.72 7.37
CA ALA A 69 -10.78 2.78 6.22
C ALA A 69 -10.10 3.37 4.97
N ASP A 70 -9.31 4.43 5.14
CA ASP A 70 -8.56 5.08 4.07
C ASP A 70 -7.43 4.17 3.56
N LYS A 71 -6.75 3.46 4.49
CA LYS A 71 -5.74 2.46 4.15
C LYS A 71 -6.29 1.38 3.23
N ALA A 72 -7.48 0.83 3.53
CA ALA A 72 -8.08 -0.22 2.72
C ALA A 72 -8.41 0.24 1.29
N ASP A 73 -8.97 1.45 1.14
CA ASP A 73 -9.24 2.04 -0.17
C ASP A 73 -7.94 2.33 -0.93
N ARG A 74 -6.91 2.84 -0.24
CA ARG A 74 -5.59 3.07 -0.83
C ARG A 74 -4.93 1.78 -1.29
N VAL A 75 -4.95 0.71 -0.48
CA VAL A 75 -4.46 -0.62 -0.84
C VAL A 75 -5.14 -1.13 -2.11
N LYS A 76 -6.48 -1.02 -2.19
CA LYS A 76 -7.23 -1.43 -3.37
C LYS A 76 -6.78 -0.66 -4.63
N LYS A 77 -6.68 0.67 -4.54
CA LYS A 77 -6.25 1.53 -5.65
C LYS A 77 -4.83 1.21 -6.12
N GLU A 78 -3.88 1.07 -5.19
CA GLU A 78 -2.51 0.68 -5.51
C GLU A 78 -2.46 -0.71 -6.15
N THR A 79 -3.21 -1.67 -5.61
CA THR A 79 -3.28 -3.03 -6.15
C THR A 79 -3.77 -3.04 -7.60
N ILE A 80 -4.86 -2.33 -7.89
CA ILE A 80 -5.38 -2.20 -9.25
C ILE A 80 -4.31 -1.60 -10.16
N ARG A 81 -3.62 -0.53 -9.72
CA ARG A 81 -2.57 0.12 -10.51
C ARG A 81 -1.43 -0.85 -10.82
N HIS A 82 -0.92 -1.58 -9.84
CA HIS A 82 0.16 -2.54 -10.04
C HIS A 82 -0.27 -3.73 -10.90
N ALA A 83 -1.50 -4.22 -10.75
CA ALA A 83 -2.05 -5.25 -11.62
C ALA A 83 -2.08 -4.80 -13.09
N LEU A 84 -2.54 -3.58 -13.36
CA LEU A 84 -2.54 -3.01 -14.71
C LEU A 84 -1.13 -2.89 -15.29
N ARG A 85 -0.14 -2.47 -14.50
CA ARG A 85 1.28 -2.42 -14.93
C ARG A 85 1.82 -3.81 -15.27
N VAL A 86 1.55 -4.82 -14.45
CA VAL A 86 1.96 -6.21 -14.72
C VAL A 86 1.34 -6.70 -16.02
N ARG A 87 0.06 -6.39 -16.28
CA ARG A 87 -0.62 -6.75 -17.54
C ARG A 87 0.03 -6.07 -18.75
N GLN A 88 0.38 -4.79 -18.64
CA GLN A 88 1.05 -4.04 -19.72
C GLN A 88 2.44 -4.62 -20.02
N ALA A 89 3.23 -4.92 -18.98
CA ALA A 89 4.55 -5.53 -19.15
C ALA A 89 4.45 -6.90 -19.85
N ALA A 90 3.43 -7.70 -19.54
CA ALA A 90 3.20 -8.97 -20.21
C ALA A 90 2.81 -8.81 -21.69
N ALA A 91 2.01 -7.79 -22.03
CA ALA A 91 1.62 -7.52 -23.41
C ALA A 91 2.77 -6.96 -24.25
N GLY A 92 3.67 -6.16 -23.66
CA GLY A 92 4.86 -5.65 -24.32
C GLY A 92 5.94 -6.72 -24.57
N ALA A 93 6.00 -7.76 -23.73
CA ALA A 93 6.94 -8.87 -23.89
C ALA A 93 6.60 -9.84 -25.04
N THR A 94 5.37 -9.80 -25.57
CA THR A 94 4.93 -10.64 -26.70
C THR A 94 5.10 -9.99 -28.08
N GLY A 95 5.68 -8.78 -28.14
CA GLY A 95 5.83 -8.00 -29.38
C GLY A 95 7.27 -7.72 -29.83
N ALA A 96 8.27 -8.40 -29.26
CA ALA A 96 9.68 -8.30 -29.63
C ALA A 96 10.22 -9.69 -30.03
#